data_AF-W1VA57-F1
#
_entry.id   AF-W1VA57-F1
#
_cell.length_a   1.000
_cell.length_b   1.000
_cell.length_c   1.000
_cell.angle_alpha   90.00
_cell.angle_beta   90.00
_cell.angle_gamma   90.00
#
_symmetry.space_group_name_H-M   'P 1'
#
loop_
_entity.id
_entity.type
_entity.pdbx_description
1 polymer ?
#
loop_
_entity_poly.entity_id
_entity_poly.type
_entity_poly.pdbx_seq_one_letter_code
_entity_poly.pdbx_strand_id
1 'polypeptide(L)'
;MAGNQRVYKQRIRSTQTLQKVFRAMELIASSRIGVARRNAQEAGPYDHALSQAVAAVGTHSSLDHPITQERSDTKRVAVLVVTSDRGMAGAYSAT
;
A
#
# COMPACT_ATOMS: atom_id res chain seq x y z
N MET A 1 35.78 19.72 29.56
CA MET A 1 35.88 20.11 28.12
C MET A 1 36.05 18.91 27.17
N ALA A 2 36.87 17.89 27.45
CA ALA A 2 37.10 16.75 26.54
C ALA A 2 35.95 15.71 26.42
N GLY A 3 35.15 15.51 27.47
CA GLY A 3 34.03 14.55 27.47
C GLY A 3 32.93 14.90 26.44
N ASN A 4 32.62 16.20 26.28
CA ASN A 4 31.61 16.67 25.35
C ASN A 4 32.00 16.41 23.89
N GLN A 5 33.29 16.56 23.55
CA GLN A 5 33.78 16.28 22.19
C GLN A 5 33.63 14.80 21.81
N ARG A 6 33.84 13.87 22.75
CA ARG A 6 33.65 12.43 22.51
C ARG A 6 32.19 12.11 22.22
N VAL A 7 31.26 12.69 22.97
CA VAL A 7 29.81 12.52 22.77
C VAL A 7 29.38 13.05 21.40
N TYR A 8 29.85 14.23 21.00
CA TYR A 8 29.53 14.78 19.67
C TYR A 8 30.07 13.91 18.54
N LYS A 9 31.33 13.44 18.63
CA LYS A 9 31.91 12.53 17.63
C LYS A 9 31.12 11.22 17.52
N GLN A 10 30.62 10.68 18.64
CA GLN A 10 29.79 9.49 18.65
C GLN A 10 28.43 9.73 17.97
N ARG A 11 27.75 10.85 18.26
CA ARG A 11 26.50 11.21 17.59
C ARG A 11 26.68 11.37 16.08
N ILE A 12 27.73 12.07 15.64
CA ILE A 12 28.04 12.24 14.22
C ILE A 12 28.19 10.88 13.53
N ARG A 13 28.96 9.96 14.11
CA ARG A 13 29.11 8.61 13.55
C ARG A 13 27.78 7.84 13.49
N SER A 14 26.96 7.94 14.53
CA SER A 14 25.63 7.31 14.55
C SER A 14 24.72 7.85 13.44
N THR A 15 24.63 9.17 13.29
CA THR A 15 23.83 9.81 12.24
C THR A 15 24.33 9.46 10.84
N GLN A 16 25.65 9.43 10.63
CA GLN A 16 26.24 9.02 9.35
C GLN A 16 25.92 7.56 8.99
N THR A 17 25.91 6.66 9.98
CA THR A 17 25.49 5.27 9.76
C THR A 17 24.01 5.19 9.40
N LEU A 18 23.13 5.88 10.15
CA LEU A 18 21.70 5.93 9.85
C LEU A 18 21.42 6.52 8.46
N GLN A 19 22.14 7.57 8.05
CA GLN A 19 22.02 8.16 6.72
C GLN A 19 22.27 7.13 5.62
N LYS A 20 23.29 6.27 5.75
CA LYS A 20 23.59 5.21 4.77
C LYS A 20 22.48 4.15 4.73
N VAL A 21 21.96 3.75 5.90
CA VAL A 21 20.86 2.77 6.00
C VAL A 21 19.59 3.32 5.34
N PHE A 22 19.19 4.54 5.67
CA PHE A 22 17.99 5.16 5.08
C PHE A 22 18.15 5.40 3.57
N ARG A 23 19.34 5.76 3.09
CA ARG A 23 19.60 5.89 1.65
C ARG A 23 19.44 4.56 0.92
N ALA A 24 19.91 3.46 1.51
CA ALA A 24 19.70 2.13 0.93
C ALA A 24 18.21 1.74 0.93
N MET A 25 17.49 2.00 2.03
CA MET A 25 16.04 1.75 2.11
C MET A 25 15.25 2.56 1.08
N GLU A 26 15.60 3.83 0.87
CA GLU A 26 15.01 4.71 -0.14
C GLU A 26 15.16 4.11 -1.55
N LEU A 27 16.34 3.61 -1.90
CA LEU A 27 16.59 2.97 -3.19
C LEU A 27 15.79 1.66 -3.35
N ILE A 28 15.72 0.83 -2.31
CA ILE A 28 14.93 -0.41 -2.32
C ILE A 28 13.44 -0.09 -2.49
N ALA A 29 12.92 0.89 -1.76
CA ALA A 29 11.53 1.32 -1.85
C ALA A 29 11.22 1.85 -3.25
N SER A 30 12.09 2.69 -3.81
CA SER A 30 11.94 3.25 -5.15
C SER A 30 11.87 2.16 -6.22
N SER A 31 12.72 1.14 -6.13
CA SER A 31 12.68 -0.03 -7.01
C SER A 31 11.37 -0.81 -6.89
N ARG A 32 10.91 -1.08 -5.66
CA ARG A 32 9.66 -1.81 -5.39
C ARG A 32 8.41 -1.07 -5.87
N ILE A 33 8.36 0.25 -5.70
CA ILE A 33 7.23 1.07 -6.20
C ILE A 33 7.12 0.95 -7.72
N GLY A 34 8.25 0.99 -8.42
CA GLY A 34 8.28 0.81 -9.88
C GLY A 34 7.73 -0.55 -10.31
N VAL A 35 8.12 -1.63 -9.62
CA VAL A 35 7.61 -2.99 -9.88
C VAL A 35 6.11 -3.07 -9.59
N ALA A 36 5.66 -2.58 -8.44
CA ALA A 36 4.25 -2.62 -8.05
C ALA A 36 3.37 -1.85 -9.03
N ARG A 37 3.83 -0.69 -9.50
CA ARG A 37 3.12 0.10 -10.52
C ARG A 37 3.01 -0.64 -11.85
N ARG A 38 4.09 -1.30 -12.31
CA ARG A 38 4.04 -2.10 -13.54
C ARG A 38 3.05 -3.25 -13.42
N ASN A 39 3.10 -4.02 -12.33
CA ASN A 39 2.17 -5.12 -12.11
C ASN A 39 0.70 -4.65 -12.12
N ALA A 40 0.41 -3.50 -11.49
CA ALA A 40 -0.94 -2.93 -11.51
C ALA A 40 -1.38 -2.49 -12.91
N GLN A 41 -0.47 -1.96 -13.73
CA GLN A 41 -0.76 -1.56 -15.11
C GLN A 41 -0.94 -2.77 -16.03
N GLU A 42 -0.13 -3.81 -15.85
CA GLU A 42 -0.21 -5.07 -16.61
C GLU A 42 -1.48 -5.87 -16.31
N ALA A 43 -2.05 -5.73 -15.11
CA ALA A 43 -3.34 -6.33 -14.77
C ALA A 43 -4.53 -5.61 -15.43
N GLY A 44 -4.36 -4.34 -15.82
CA GLY A 44 -5.43 -3.49 -16.35
C GLY A 44 -6.24 -4.10 -17.50
N PRO A 45 -5.62 -4.69 -18.55
CA PRO A 45 -6.37 -5.33 -19.64
C PRO A 45 -7.28 -6.47 -19.17
N TYR A 46 -6.82 -7.29 -18.22
CA TYR A 46 -7.62 -8.36 -17.64
C TYR A 46 -8.79 -7.79 -16.83
N ASP A 47 -8.52 -6.81 -15.96
CA ASP A 47 -9.54 -6.15 -15.14
C ASP A 47 -10.63 -5.52 -16.01
N HIS A 48 -10.25 -4.88 -17.12
CA HIS A 48 -11.20 -4.30 -18.07
C HIS A 48 -12.05 -5.36 -18.77
N ALA A 49 -11.42 -6.42 -19.28
CA ALA A 49 -12.14 -7.50 -19.95
C ALA A 49 -13.13 -8.21 -18.99
N LEU A 50 -12.69 -8.49 -17.77
CA LEU A 50 -13.51 -9.10 -16.73
C LEU A 50 -14.69 -8.19 -16.35
N SER A 51 -14.42 -6.90 -16.13
CA SER A 51 -15.47 -5.92 -15.80
C SER A 51 -16.51 -5.81 -16.91
N GLN A 52 -16.09 -5.80 -18.18
CA GLN A 52 -17.01 -5.79 -19.32
C GLN A 52 -17.86 -7.06 -19.39
N ALA A 53 -17.25 -8.23 -19.21
CA ALA A 53 -17.96 -9.50 -19.21
C ALA A 53 -19.01 -9.58 -18.09
N VAL A 54 -18.63 -9.19 -16.87
CA VAL A 54 -19.53 -9.16 -15.71
C VAL A 54 -20.66 -8.14 -15.93
N ALA A 55 -20.38 -6.95 -16.46
CA ALA A 55 -21.39 -5.95 -16.76
C ALA A 55 -22.36 -6.41 -17.86
N ALA A 56 -21.87 -7.10 -18.90
CA ALA A 56 -22.70 -7.67 -19.95
C ALA A 56 -23.68 -8.70 -19.39
N VAL A 57 -23.21 -9.60 -18.51
CA VAL A 57 -24.07 -10.57 -17.80
C VAL A 57 -25.09 -9.85 -16.92
N GLY A 58 -24.65 -8.85 -16.13
CA GLY A 58 -25.55 -8.08 -15.27
C GLY A 58 -26.65 -7.32 -16.02
N THR A 59 -26.42 -6.94 -17.28
CA THR A 59 -27.39 -6.20 -18.10
C THR A 59 -28.40 -7.13 -18.78
N HIS A 60 -27.97 -8.32 -19.22
CA HIS A 60 -28.78 -9.20 -20.06
C HIS A 60 -29.33 -10.43 -19.32
N SER A 61 -29.06 -10.57 -18.03
CA SER A 61 -29.58 -11.67 -17.20
C SER A 61 -30.44 -11.14 -16.05
N SER A 62 -31.59 -11.76 -15.83
CA SER A 62 -32.38 -11.61 -14.61
C SER A 62 -31.81 -12.57 -13.55
N LEU A 63 -30.75 -12.14 -12.86
CA LEU A 63 -30.07 -12.96 -11.86
C LEU A 63 -30.48 -12.54 -10.45
N ASP A 64 -31.11 -13.46 -9.71
CA ASP A 64 -31.41 -13.31 -8.29
C ASP A 64 -30.15 -13.71 -7.49
N HIS A 65 -29.29 -12.74 -7.19
CA HIS A 65 -28.02 -12.96 -6.49
C HIS A 65 -27.82 -11.98 -5.32
N PRO A 66 -27.42 -12.44 -4.12
CA PRO A 66 -27.26 -11.58 -2.95
C PRO A 66 -26.26 -10.42 -3.09
N ILE A 67 -25.27 -10.53 -3.99
CA ILE A 67 -24.26 -9.47 -4.23
C ILE A 67 -24.81 -8.36 -5.15
N THR A 68 -25.83 -8.64 -5.96
CA THR A 68 -26.42 -7.66 -6.90
C THR A 68 -27.65 -6.96 -6.34
N GLN A 69 -28.07 -7.30 -5.12
CA GLN A 69 -29.24 -6.73 -4.46
C GLN A 69 -28.85 -5.92 -3.22
N GLU A 70 -29.60 -4.85 -2.98
CA GLU A 70 -29.51 -4.12 -1.73
C GLU A 70 -30.06 -4.99 -0.59
N ARG A 71 -29.25 -5.14 0.46
CA ARG A 71 -29.54 -6.03 1.58
C ARG A 71 -30.13 -5.22 2.73
N SER A 72 -31.41 -5.45 3.06
CA SER A 72 -32.16 -4.70 4.09
C SER A 72 -32.38 -5.43 5.42
N ASP A 73 -31.92 -6.68 5.54
CA ASP A 73 -32.11 -7.55 6.72
C ASP A 73 -31.12 -7.27 7.87
N THR A 74 -30.15 -6.37 7.69
CA THR A 74 -29.10 -6.09 8.69
C THR A 74 -28.61 -4.65 8.64
N LYS A 75 -28.17 -4.15 9.79
CA LYS A 75 -27.52 -2.83 9.93
C LYS A 75 -25.98 -2.93 9.98
N ARG A 76 -25.43 -4.12 9.74
CA ARG A 76 -23.99 -4.39 9.85
C ARG A 76 -23.31 -4.13 8.51
N VAL A 77 -22.18 -3.41 8.54
CA VAL A 77 -21.32 -3.20 7.39
C VAL A 77 -19.94 -3.80 7.66
N ALA A 78 -19.31 -4.34 6.62
CA ALA A 78 -17.92 -4.78 6.68
C ALA A 78 -17.03 -3.65 6.17
N VAL A 79 -16.00 -3.30 6.94
CA VAL A 79 -14.98 -2.33 6.54
C VAL A 79 -13.66 -3.08 6.40
N LEU A 80 -13.11 -3.09 5.20
CA LEU A 80 -11.79 -3.63 4.91
C LEU A 80 -10.77 -2.47 4.88
N VAL A 81 -9.80 -2.51 5.78
CA VAL A 81 -8.70 -1.54 5.83
C VAL A 81 -7.43 -2.21 5.32
N VAL A 82 -6.79 -1.61 4.32
CA VAL A 82 -5.49 -2.06 3.79
C VAL A 82 -4.42 -1.10 4.30
N THR A 83 -3.39 -1.64 4.97
CA THR A 83 -2.33 -0.87 5.63
C THR A 83 -0.95 -1.46 5.36
N SER A 84 0.11 -0.76 5.78
CA SER A 84 1.48 -1.24 5.68
C SER A 84 1.80 -2.26 6.77
N ASP A 85 2.45 -3.36 6.39
CA ASP A 85 3.06 -4.29 7.36
C ASP A 85 4.38 -3.74 7.96
N ARG A 86 5.15 -2.99 7.16
CA ARG A 86 6.43 -2.40 7.61
C ARG A 86 6.25 -1.01 8.21
N GLY A 87 7.05 -0.72 9.25
CA GLY A 87 7.20 0.62 9.81
C GLY A 87 7.99 1.59 8.91
N MET A 88 8.17 2.83 9.38
CA MET A 88 8.84 3.92 8.64
C MET A 88 8.15 4.30 7.33
N ALA A 89 6.84 4.05 7.22
CA ALA A 89 6.01 4.39 6.07
C ALA A 89 5.51 5.86 6.07
N GLY A 90 6.01 6.71 6.99
CA GLY A 90 5.55 8.09 7.14
C GLY A 90 4.06 8.15 7.51
N ALA A 91 3.33 9.04 6.85
CA ALA A 91 1.90 9.25 7.08
C ALA A 91 1.00 8.21 6.38
N TYR A 92 1.55 7.20 5.71
CA TYR A 92 0.76 6.23 4.92
C TYR A 92 -0.32 5.51 5.74
N SER A 93 0.03 5.10 6.96
CA SER A 93 -0.87 4.40 7.89
C SER A 93 -1.35 5.32 9.02
N ALA A 94 -1.03 6.61 8.94
CA ALA A 94 -1.52 7.58 9.91
C ALA A 94 -2.98 7.89 9.53
N THR A 95 -3.87 7.54 10.46
CA THR A 95 -5.29 7.91 10.43
C THR A 95 -5.49 9.25 11.11
#